data_AF-A0A4Y8C9Z8-F1
#
_entry.id   AF-A0A4Y8C9Z8-F1
#
_cell.length_a   1.000
_cell.length_b   1.000
_cell.length_c   1.000
_cell.angle_alpha   90.00
_cell.angle_beta   90.00
_cell.angle_gamma   90.00
#
_symmetry.space_group_name_H-M   'P 1'
#
loop_
_entity.id
_entity.type
_entity.pdbx_description
1 polymer ?
#
loop_
_entity_poly.entity_id
_entity_poly.type
_entity_poly.pdbx_seq_one_letter_code
_entity_poly.pdbx_strand_id
1 'polypeptide(L)'
;QYRLNPLQVPQTIATWSLNWENKIIDPVVRDVVRSVVGKYTAEELPTNRNTIAAQIEEGIRKTIEAQPNEPVELRAVQLREIILPSKVKEQIERVQIAKQEAERTKYEVERANQEALKKAALAEGEANATIISAKGKAMAV
;
A
#
# COMPACT_ATOMS: atom_id res chain seq x y z
N GLN A 1 -16.35 17.31 -10.61
CA GLN A 1 -17.22 18.47 -10.93
C GLN A 1 -16.32 19.63 -11.33
N TYR A 2 -16.58 20.21 -12.49
CA TYR A 2 -15.82 21.32 -13.04
C TYR A 2 -16.76 22.22 -13.86
N ARG A 3 -16.32 23.43 -14.17
CA ARG A 3 -17.01 24.35 -15.07
C ARG A 3 -15.98 25.19 -15.83
N LEU A 4 -16.34 25.73 -16.99
CA LEU A 4 -15.51 26.73 -17.64
C LEU A 4 -15.41 28.00 -16.78
N ASN A 5 -14.24 28.62 -16.80
CA ASN A 5 -14.05 29.94 -16.20
C ASN A 5 -14.84 30.98 -17.02
N PRO A 6 -15.83 31.67 -16.43
CA PRO A 6 -16.71 32.61 -17.15
C PRO A 6 -15.97 33.69 -17.94
N LEU A 7 -14.82 34.13 -17.44
CA LEU A 7 -14.00 35.18 -18.06
C LEU A 7 -13.26 34.69 -19.31
N GLN A 8 -13.05 33.38 -19.42
CA GLN A 8 -12.19 32.76 -20.43
C GLN A 8 -12.98 31.91 -21.42
N VAL A 9 -14.31 31.87 -21.30
CA VAL A 9 -15.20 31.09 -22.19
C VAL A 9 -14.97 31.41 -23.67
N PRO A 10 -14.95 32.67 -24.13
CA PRO A 10 -14.80 32.96 -25.56
C PRO A 10 -13.45 32.49 -26.11
N GLN A 11 -12.37 32.70 -25.34
CA GLN A 11 -11.02 32.24 -25.69
C GLN A 11 -10.94 30.72 -25.73
N THR A 12 -11.44 30.06 -24.68
CA THR A 12 -11.40 28.59 -24.57
C THR A 12 -12.16 27.92 -25.72
N ILE A 13 -13.36 28.42 -26.06
CA ILE A 13 -14.14 27.90 -27.19
C ILE A 13 -13.45 28.21 -28.53
N ALA A 14 -12.82 29.37 -28.69
CA ALA A 14 -12.09 29.68 -29.92
C ALA A 14 -10.88 28.74 -30.13
N THR A 15 -10.15 28.41 -29.07
CA THR A 15 -8.97 27.54 -29.14
C THR A 15 -9.32 26.06 -29.24
N TRP A 16 -10.27 25.58 -28.42
CA TRP A 16 -10.52 24.15 -28.21
C TRP A 16 -11.88 23.68 -28.73
N SER A 17 -12.70 24.60 -29.26
CA SER A 17 -14.08 24.34 -29.66
C SER A 17 -14.95 23.85 -28.49
N LEU A 18 -16.14 23.33 -28.81
CA LEU A 18 -17.06 22.75 -27.83
C LEU A 18 -16.54 21.44 -27.20
N ASN A 19 -15.55 20.81 -27.82
CA ASN A 19 -14.93 19.57 -27.36
C ASN A 19 -13.75 19.79 -26.38
N TRP A 20 -13.71 20.94 -25.70
CA TRP A 20 -12.61 21.31 -24.79
C TRP A 20 -12.42 20.32 -23.65
N GLU A 21 -13.48 19.65 -23.17
CA GLU A 21 -13.40 18.62 -22.12
C GLU A 21 -12.46 17.47 -22.53
N ASN A 22 -12.66 16.93 -23.73
CA ASN A 22 -11.86 15.83 -24.29
C ASN A 22 -10.41 16.24 -24.59
N LYS A 23 -10.14 17.56 -24.68
CA LYS A 23 -8.83 18.10 -25.06
C LYS A 23 -8.03 18.60 -23.86
N ILE A 24 -8.69 19.01 -22.79
CA ILE A 24 -8.07 19.57 -21.59
C ILE A 24 -8.23 18.60 -20.42
N ILE A 25 -9.45 18.18 -20.10
CA ILE A 25 -9.76 17.43 -18.88
C ILE A 25 -9.33 15.98 -19.02
N ASP A 26 -9.79 15.30 -20.07
CA ASP A 26 -9.53 13.86 -20.25
C ASP A 26 -8.04 13.50 -20.30
N PRO A 27 -7.17 14.24 -21.04
CA PRO A 27 -5.74 13.95 -21.06
C PRO A 27 -5.09 14.16 -19.69
N VAL A 28 -5.41 15.27 -19.01
CA VAL A 28 -4.86 15.58 -17.69
C VAL A 28 -5.26 14.52 -16.66
N VAL A 29 -6.55 14.16 -16.61
CA VAL A 29 -7.02 13.10 -15.71
C VAL A 29 -6.32 11.78 -16.01
N ARG A 30 -6.21 11.39 -17.28
CA ARG A 30 -5.56 10.14 -17.68
C ARG A 30 -4.10 10.09 -17.26
N ASP A 31 -3.35 11.17 -17.50
CA ASP A 31 -1.93 11.23 -17.22
C ASP A 31 -1.65 11.24 -15.72
N VAL A 32 -2.41 12.03 -14.94
CA VAL A 32 -2.28 12.06 -13.49
C VAL A 32 -2.64 10.70 -12.89
N VAL A 33 -3.78 10.12 -13.28
CA VAL A 33 -4.19 8.80 -12.78
C VAL A 33 -3.14 7.75 -13.11
N ARG A 34 -2.61 7.72 -14.34
CA ARG A 34 -1.55 6.79 -14.73
C ARG A 34 -0.27 6.99 -13.92
N SER A 35 0.13 8.24 -13.69
CA SER A 35 1.34 8.58 -12.93
C SER A 35 1.22 8.20 -11.46
N VAL A 36 0.05 8.42 -10.84
CA VAL A 36 -0.19 8.08 -9.44
C VAL A 36 -0.32 6.57 -9.27
N VAL A 37 -1.20 5.91 -10.03
CA VAL A 37 -1.46 4.47 -9.92
C VAL A 37 -0.21 3.65 -10.25
N GLY A 38 0.62 4.10 -11.19
CA GLY A 38 1.88 3.42 -11.56
C GLY A 38 2.93 3.35 -10.43
N LYS A 39 2.77 4.11 -9.35
CA LYS A 39 3.65 4.05 -8.17
C LYS A 39 3.26 2.95 -7.17
N TYR A 40 2.08 2.36 -7.34
CA TYR A 40 1.53 1.36 -6.43
C TYR A 40 1.46 0.00 -7.11
N THR A 41 1.75 -1.05 -6.35
CA THR A 41 1.48 -2.42 -6.80
C THR A 41 -0.02 -2.71 -6.75
N ALA A 42 -0.47 -3.72 -7.50
CA ALA A 42 -1.88 -4.09 -7.52
C ALA A 42 -2.45 -4.48 -6.14
N GLU A 43 -1.60 -5.04 -5.26
CA GLU A 43 -1.93 -5.37 -3.87
C GLU A 43 -2.20 -4.13 -3.01
N GLU A 44 -1.53 -3.02 -3.32
CA GLU A 44 -1.60 -1.77 -2.55
C GLU A 44 -2.76 -0.89 -2.97
N LEU A 45 -3.29 -1.04 -4.19
CA LEU A 45 -4.36 -0.17 -4.71
C LEU A 45 -5.62 -0.15 -3.84
N PRO A 46 -6.15 -1.29 -3.34
CA PRO A 46 -7.32 -1.28 -2.48
C PRO A 46 -7.01 -0.66 -1.11
N THR A 47 -5.85 -0.97 -0.54
CA THR A 47 -5.43 -0.54 0.80
C THR A 47 -5.13 0.95 0.86
N ASN A 48 -4.47 1.49 -0.18
CA ASN A 48 -4.05 2.88 -0.26
C ASN A 48 -5.06 3.76 -1.02
N ARG A 49 -6.31 3.30 -1.21
CA ARG A 49 -7.34 4.00 -2.00
C ARG A 49 -7.49 5.48 -1.64
N ASN A 50 -7.51 5.81 -0.35
CA ASN A 50 -7.71 7.20 0.10
C ASN A 50 -6.51 8.08 -0.23
N THR A 51 -5.29 7.57 -0.02
CA THR A 51 -4.04 8.26 -0.39
C THR A 51 -3.96 8.47 -1.89
N ILE A 52 -4.29 7.44 -2.68
CA ILE A 52 -4.35 7.50 -4.15
C ILE A 52 -5.38 8.54 -4.59
N ALA A 53 -6.56 8.56 -3.98
CA ALA A 53 -7.61 9.53 -4.29
C ALA A 53 -7.14 10.98 -4.04
N ALA A 54 -6.49 11.23 -2.90
CA ALA A 54 -5.95 12.55 -2.56
C ALA A 54 -4.85 12.99 -3.55
N GLN A 55 -3.92 12.09 -3.89
CA GLN A 55 -2.86 12.39 -4.86
C GLN A 55 -3.40 12.64 -6.27
N ILE A 56 -4.43 11.90 -6.69
CA ILE A 56 -5.10 12.13 -7.98
C ILE A 56 -5.80 13.48 -7.99
N GLU A 57 -6.54 13.82 -6.92
CA GLU A 57 -7.20 15.12 -6.80
C GLU A 57 -6.19 16.26 -6.87
N GLU A 58 -5.14 16.22 -6.04
CA GLU A 58 -4.10 17.24 -6.00
C GLU A 58 -3.40 17.37 -7.35
N GLY A 59 -3.06 16.24 -7.98
CA GLY A 59 -2.42 16.22 -9.29
C GLY A 59 -3.29 16.83 -10.38
N ILE A 60 -4.56 16.46 -10.46
CA ILE A 60 -5.50 17.01 -11.45
C ILE A 60 -5.68 18.51 -11.22
N ARG A 61 -5.91 18.91 -9.96
CA ARG A 61 -6.09 20.32 -9.59
C ARG A 61 -4.88 21.15 -10.03
N LYS A 62 -3.69 20.73 -9.63
CA LYS A 62 -2.43 21.42 -9.95
C LYS A 62 -2.19 21.53 -11.45
N THR A 63 -2.45 20.47 -12.21
CA THR A 63 -2.23 20.50 -13.67
C THR A 63 -3.27 21.35 -14.41
N ILE A 64 -4.53 21.37 -13.95
CA ILE A 64 -5.57 22.22 -14.55
C ILE A 64 -5.35 23.69 -14.21
N GLU A 65 -5.04 24.01 -12.96
CA GLU A 65 -4.75 25.40 -12.52
C GLU A 65 -3.47 25.95 -13.16
N ALA A 66 -2.51 25.09 -13.52
CA ALA A 66 -1.31 25.49 -14.26
C ALA A 66 -1.56 25.78 -15.76
N GLN A 67 -2.75 25.49 -16.30
CA GLN A 67 -3.06 25.78 -17.69
C GLN A 67 -3.07 27.31 -17.93
N PRO A 68 -2.50 27.79 -19.04
CA PRO A 68 -2.51 29.20 -19.36
C PRO A 68 -3.94 29.71 -19.47
N ASN A 69 -4.18 30.88 -18.88
CA ASN A 69 -5.48 31.53 -18.81
C ASN A 69 -6.54 30.78 -17.99
N GLU A 70 -6.19 29.74 -17.21
CA GLU A 70 -7.09 29.03 -16.28
C GLU A 70 -8.50 28.78 -16.90
N PRO A 71 -8.58 28.04 -18.01
CA PRO A 71 -9.82 27.90 -18.79
C PRO A 71 -10.94 27.18 -18.04
N VAL A 72 -10.59 26.41 -17.00
CA VAL A 72 -11.50 25.54 -16.26
C VAL A 72 -11.34 25.76 -14.76
N GLU A 73 -12.45 25.95 -14.06
CA GLU A 73 -12.52 25.96 -12.60
C GLU A 73 -12.92 24.57 -12.08
N LEU A 74 -12.09 24.03 -11.19
CA LEU A 74 -12.25 22.69 -10.67
C LEU A 74 -12.85 22.70 -9.26
N ARG A 75 -14.09 22.20 -9.12
CA ARG A 75 -14.79 22.17 -7.82
C ARG A 75 -14.37 20.99 -6.95
N ALA A 76 -14.47 19.79 -7.50
CA ALA A 76 -14.16 18.56 -6.76
C ALA A 76 -13.77 17.43 -7.70
N VAL A 77 -12.76 16.65 -7.31
CA VAL A 77 -12.45 15.35 -7.92
C VAL A 77 -12.73 14.28 -6.89
N GLN A 78 -13.41 13.22 -7.29
CA GLN A 78 -13.69 12.10 -6.39
C GLN A 78 -13.42 10.80 -7.12
N LEU A 79 -12.55 9.98 -6.53
CA LEU A 79 -12.34 8.61 -6.96
C LEU A 79 -13.56 7.77 -6.56
N ARG A 80 -14.26 7.21 -7.56
CA ARG A 80 -15.44 6.36 -7.31
C ARG A 80 -15.03 4.97 -6.85
N GLU A 81 -14.33 4.24 -7.70
CA GLU A 81 -13.91 2.87 -7.44
C GLU A 81 -12.64 2.53 -8.21
N ILE A 82 -11.90 1.53 -7.72
CA ILE A 82 -10.77 0.91 -8.41
C ILE A 82 -11.19 -0.52 -8.73
N ILE A 83 -11.44 -0.78 -10.01
CA ILE A 83 -11.87 -2.11 -10.49
C ILE A 83 -10.62 -2.88 -10.93
N LEU A 84 -10.21 -3.84 -10.10
CA LEU A 84 -9.17 -4.80 -10.47
C LEU A 84 -9.78 -5.97 -11.26
N PRO A 85 -9.15 -6.40 -12.37
CA PRO A 85 -9.56 -7.62 -13.07
C PRO A 85 -9.56 -8.83 -12.14
N SER A 86 -10.50 -9.77 -12.33
CA SER A 86 -10.66 -10.96 -11.48
C SER A 86 -9.37 -11.75 -11.32
N LYS A 87 -8.66 -12.01 -12.43
CA LYS A 87 -7.35 -12.68 -12.44
C LYS A 87 -6.32 -12.02 -11.52
N VAL A 88 -6.34 -10.68 -11.41
CA VAL A 88 -5.41 -9.95 -10.54
C VAL A 88 -5.81 -10.10 -9.08
N LYS A 89 -7.10 -10.00 -8.76
CA LYS A 89 -7.61 -10.24 -7.40
C LYS A 89 -7.25 -11.64 -6.88
N GLU A 90 -7.45 -12.67 -7.69
CA GLU A 90 -7.11 -14.06 -7.33
C GLU A 90 -5.60 -14.28 -7.12
N GLN A 91 -4.76 -13.56 -7.86
CA GLN A 91 -3.31 -13.63 -7.67
C GLN A 91 -2.89 -12.95 -6.37
N ILE A 92 -3.47 -11.77 -6.07
CA ILE A 92 -3.24 -11.05 -4.82
C ILE A 92 -3.61 -11.93 -3.61
N GLU A 93 -4.78 -12.56 -3.65
CA GLU A 93 -5.24 -13.45 -2.59
C GLU A 93 -4.30 -14.65 -2.39
N ARG A 94 -3.86 -15.30 -3.48
CA ARG A 94 -2.89 -16.39 -3.42
C ARG A 94 -1.55 -15.96 -2.82
N VAL A 95 -1.04 -14.78 -3.20
CA VAL A 95 0.20 -14.25 -2.63
C VAL A 95 0.04 -13.94 -1.14
N GLN A 96 -1.11 -13.43 -0.71
CA GLN A 96 -1.39 -13.20 0.71
C GLN A 96 -1.41 -14.50 1.51
N ILE A 97 -2.06 -15.55 1.00
CA ILE A 97 -2.07 -16.87 1.64
C ILE A 97 -0.65 -17.42 1.76
N ALA A 98 0.13 -17.37 0.67
CA ALA A 98 1.51 -17.85 0.66
C ALA A 98 2.40 -17.08 1.66
N LYS A 99 2.23 -15.75 1.78
CA LYS A 99 2.94 -14.93 2.77
C LYS A 99 2.58 -15.34 4.20
N GLN A 100 1.30 -15.56 4.49
CA GLN A 100 0.83 -16.00 5.81
C GLN A 100 1.37 -17.39 6.17
N GLU A 101 1.39 -18.33 5.22
CA GLU A 101 1.92 -19.67 5.44
C GLU A 101 3.43 -19.65 5.70
N ALA A 102 4.17 -18.83 4.96
CA ALA A 102 5.61 -18.64 5.17
C ALA A 102 5.90 -18.01 6.54
N GLU A 103 5.12 -17.02 6.96
CA GLU A 103 5.27 -16.38 8.28
C GLU A 103 4.96 -17.34 9.42
N ARG A 104 3.89 -18.14 9.28
CA ARG A 104 3.54 -19.20 10.23
C ARG A 104 4.66 -20.23 10.35
N THR A 105 5.19 -20.71 9.23
CA THR A 105 6.28 -21.71 9.22
C THR A 105 7.52 -21.16 9.92
N LYS A 106 7.89 -19.90 9.66
CA LYS A 106 9.00 -19.25 10.37
C LYS A 106 8.77 -19.20 11.88
N TYR A 107 7.56 -18.83 12.29
CA TYR A 107 7.20 -18.80 13.71
C TYR A 107 7.24 -20.19 14.36
N GLU A 108 6.76 -21.22 13.67
CA GLU A 108 6.83 -22.61 14.16
C GLU A 108 8.28 -23.09 14.32
N VAL A 109 9.16 -22.79 13.36
CA VAL A 109 10.59 -23.12 13.45
C VAL A 109 11.28 -22.36 14.60
N GLU A 110 11.01 -21.07 14.73
CA GLU A 110 11.58 -20.25 15.81
C GLU A 110 11.13 -20.75 17.19
N ARG A 111 9.84 -21.07 17.33
CA ARG A 111 9.29 -21.67 18.54
C ARG A 111 9.93 -23.02 18.85
N ALA A 112 10.08 -23.91 17.87
CA ALA A 112 10.72 -25.21 18.06
C ALA A 112 12.18 -25.06 18.52
N ASN A 113 12.92 -24.11 17.94
CA ASN A 113 14.28 -23.79 18.37
C ASN A 113 14.33 -23.27 19.81
N GLN A 114 13.42 -22.36 20.20
CA GLN A 114 13.34 -21.87 21.57
C GLN A 114 12.99 -22.98 22.56
N GLU A 115 12.06 -23.86 22.22
CA GLU A 115 11.70 -25.01 23.05
C GLU A 115 12.88 -26.00 23.19
N ALA A 116 13.66 -26.22 22.13
CA ALA A 116 14.86 -27.04 22.18
C ALA A 116 15.96 -26.43 23.08
N LEU A 117 16.23 -25.12 22.93
CA LEU A 117 17.18 -24.40 23.78
C LEU A 117 16.77 -24.44 25.26
N LYS A 118 15.48 -24.24 25.54
CA LYS A 118 14.94 -24.32 26.91
C LYS A 118 15.16 -25.71 27.51
N LYS A 119 14.88 -26.78 26.74
CA LYS A 119 15.11 -28.16 27.20
C LYS A 119 16.59 -28.45 27.45
N ALA A 120 17.48 -27.99 26.56
CA ALA A 120 18.92 -28.16 26.73
C ALA A 120 19.44 -27.46 28.00
N ALA A 121 19.03 -26.22 28.22
CA ALA A 121 19.40 -25.45 29.41
C ALA A 121 18.87 -26.09 30.71
N LEU A 122 17.64 -26.63 30.70
CA LEU A 122 17.10 -27.37 31.86
C LEU A 122 17.90 -28.64 32.15
N ALA A 123 18.22 -29.43 31.12
CA ALA A 123 19.02 -30.65 31.28
C ALA A 123 20.44 -30.35 31.80
N GLU A 124 21.07 -29.29 31.32
CA GLU A 124 22.38 -28.82 31.81
C GLU A 124 22.29 -28.34 33.27
N GLY A 125 21.23 -27.60 33.61
CA GLY A 125 20.94 -27.17 34.98
C GLY A 125 20.74 -28.34 35.95
N GLU A 126 19.97 -29.35 35.56
CA GLU A 126 19.75 -30.57 36.35
C GLU A 126 21.04 -31.40 36.53
N ALA A 127 21.83 -31.54 35.48
CA ALA A 127 23.12 -32.23 35.55
C ALA A 127 24.08 -31.52 36.53
N ASN A 128 24.21 -30.20 36.41
CA ASN A 128 25.03 -29.39 37.30
C ASN A 128 24.53 -29.45 38.75
N ALA A 129 23.21 -29.35 38.97
CA ALA A 129 22.61 -29.47 40.30
C ALA A 129 22.89 -30.84 40.94
N THR A 130 22.82 -31.92 40.16
CA THR A 130 23.11 -33.28 40.63
C THR A 130 24.57 -33.43 41.05
N ILE A 131 25.51 -32.88 40.26
CA ILE A 131 26.95 -32.89 40.58
C ILE A 131 27.23 -32.10 41.87
N ILE A 132 26.64 -30.90 42.01
CA ILE A 132 26.81 -30.05 43.20
C ILE A 132 26.24 -30.74 44.45
N SER A 133 25.05 -31.35 44.35
CA SER A 133 24.43 -32.08 45.45
C SER A 133 25.25 -33.29 45.89
N ALA A 134 25.78 -34.06 44.95
CA ALA A 134 26.64 -35.22 45.24
C ALA A 134 27.93 -34.81 45.96
N LYS A 135 28.59 -33.72 45.52
CA LYS A 135 29.74 -33.14 46.22
C LYS A 135 29.38 -32.67 47.64
N GLY A 136 28.24 -31.98 47.79
CA GLY A 136 27.78 -31.51 49.09
C GLY A 136 27.56 -32.64 50.09
N LYS A 137 27.01 -33.78 49.65
CA LYS A 137 26.84 -34.98 50.49
C LYS A 137 28.15 -35.67 50.84
N ALA A 138 29.10 -35.73 49.90
CA ALA A 138 30.40 -36.35 50.12
C ALA A 138 31.28 -35.59 51.11
N MET A 139 31.09 -34.27 51.25
CA MET A 139 31.81 -33.44 52.22
C MET A 139 31.16 -33.41 53.62
N ALA A 140 29.98 -34.01 53.78
CA ALA A 140 29.23 -34.03 55.04
C ALA A 140 29.45 -35.31 55.87
N VAL A 141 30.36 -36.20 55.43
CA VAL A 141 30.79 -37.44 56.11
C VAL A 141 32.25 -37.29 56.52
#